data_AF-A0A3B8RIH1-F1
#
_entry.id   AF-A0A3B8RIH1-F1
#
_cell.length_a   1.000
_cell.length_b   1.000
_cell.length_c   1.000
_cell.angle_alpha   90.00
_cell.angle_beta   90.00
_cell.angle_gamma   90.00
#
_symmetry.space_group_name_H-M   'P 1'
#
loop_
_entity.id
_entity.type
_entity.pdbx_description
1 polymer ?
#
loop_
_entity_poly.entity_id
_entity_poly.type
_entity_poly.pdbx_seq_one_letter_code
_entity_poly.pdbx_strand_id
1 'polypeptide(L)'
;MKLTYKPLTVKNWNDFETLFGERGACGGCWCMAWRLKSSLFEKQKGNGNKRAMKHLVENKEQIGVVAYDGKTPVGWCSFAPREKYLRLENSKVLSPVDDKAVWSITCFFMAKDYR
;
A
#
# COMPACT_ATOMS: atom_id res chain seq x y z
N MET A 1 3.43 -22.07 13.12
CA MET A 1 2.95 -20.77 12.58
C MET A 1 2.67 -20.97 11.10
N LYS A 2 1.42 -20.80 10.65
CA LYS A 2 1.05 -20.93 9.23
C LYS A 2 0.44 -19.61 8.76
N LEU A 3 1.23 -18.82 8.06
CA LEU A 3 0.78 -17.55 7.50
C LEU A 3 -0.08 -17.80 6.26
N THR A 4 -1.12 -16.98 6.09
CA THR A 4 -1.92 -16.92 4.87
C THR A 4 -1.88 -15.52 4.29
N TYR A 5 -2.10 -15.39 2.98
CA TYR A 5 -2.00 -14.13 2.27
C TYR A 5 -3.24 -13.96 1.41
N LYS A 6 -3.83 -12.76 1.43
CA LYS A 6 -5.02 -12.44 0.63
C LYS A 6 -4.81 -11.12 -0.09
N PRO A 7 -5.24 -10.99 -1.36
CA PRO A 7 -5.33 -9.69 -2.01
C PRO A 7 -6.17 -8.72 -1.18
N LEU A 8 -5.81 -7.45 -1.17
CA LEU A 8 -6.67 -6.43 -0.60
C LEU A 8 -7.84 -6.15 -1.53
N THR A 9 -9.04 -6.24 -0.99
CA THR A 9 -10.32 -6.03 -1.67
C THR A 9 -11.26 -5.32 -0.71
N VAL A 10 -12.43 -4.91 -1.20
CA VAL A 10 -13.48 -4.31 -0.35
C VAL A 10 -13.86 -5.24 0.82
N LYS A 11 -13.79 -6.57 0.62
CA LYS A 11 -14.19 -7.57 1.63
C LYS A 11 -13.29 -7.59 2.87
N ASN A 12 -12.01 -7.23 2.74
CA ASN A 12 -11.03 -7.22 3.83
C ASN A 12 -10.44 -5.82 4.06
N TRP A 13 -11.17 -4.77 3.69
CA TRP A 13 -10.78 -3.39 3.95
C TRP A 13 -10.59 -3.12 5.45
N ASN A 14 -11.51 -3.60 6.28
CA ASN A 14 -11.43 -3.41 7.73
C ASN A 14 -10.17 -4.05 8.33
N ASP A 15 -9.75 -5.22 7.84
CA ASP A 15 -8.51 -5.88 8.30
C ASP A 15 -7.28 -5.01 7.99
N PHE A 16 -7.26 -4.38 6.82
CA PHE A 16 -6.20 -3.46 6.43
C PHE A 16 -6.20 -2.19 7.30
N GLU A 17 -7.37 -1.64 7.62
CA GLU A 17 -7.50 -0.54 8.57
C GLU A 17 -7.00 -0.91 9.96
N THR A 18 -7.36 -2.10 10.45
CA THR A 18 -6.89 -2.63 11.74
C THR A 18 -5.36 -2.78 11.75
N LEU A 19 -4.79 -3.36 10.70
CA LEU A 19 -3.33 -3.53 10.58
C LEU A 19 -2.59 -2.18 10.63
N PHE A 20 -3.10 -1.17 9.91
CA PHE A 20 -2.46 0.14 9.84
C PHE A 20 -2.71 0.99 11.08
N GLY A 21 -3.78 0.69 11.83
CA GLY A 21 -4.17 1.36 13.07
C GLY A 21 -4.53 2.83 12.87
N GLU A 22 -4.77 3.52 13.99
CA GLU A 22 -5.17 4.92 14.02
C GLU A 22 -4.18 5.86 13.34
N ARG A 23 -2.89 5.49 13.38
CA ARG A 23 -1.82 6.26 12.76
C ARG A 23 -1.67 6.01 11.26
N GLY A 24 -2.44 5.10 10.65
CA GLY A 24 -2.36 4.86 9.20
C GLY A 24 -0.98 4.37 8.74
N ALA A 25 -0.48 3.33 9.40
CA ALA A 25 0.90 2.84 9.31
C ALA A 25 1.92 3.90 9.74
N CYS A 26 2.82 4.32 8.84
CA CYS A 26 3.88 5.26 9.13
C CYS A 26 3.38 6.71 9.02
N GLY A 27 2.63 7.18 10.03
CA GLY A 27 2.26 8.60 10.17
C GLY A 27 1.26 9.09 9.12
N GLY A 28 0.23 8.30 8.83
CA GLY A 28 -0.90 8.66 7.97
C GLY A 28 -0.60 8.47 6.48
N CYS A 29 0.39 7.63 6.15
CA CYS A 29 0.80 7.41 4.78
C CYS A 29 -0.24 6.58 4.00
N TRP A 30 -0.90 5.62 4.66
CA TRP A 30 -1.89 4.71 4.06
C TRP A 30 -1.41 4.07 2.74
N CYS A 31 -0.11 3.82 2.62
CA CYS A 31 0.52 3.29 1.40
C CYS A 31 0.37 4.17 0.14
N MET A 32 0.06 5.46 0.30
CA MET A 32 -0.14 6.38 -0.82
C MET A 32 1.11 7.15 -1.24
N ALA A 33 2.19 7.02 -0.47
CA ALA A 33 3.41 7.81 -0.64
C ALA A 33 3.95 7.78 -2.07
N TRP A 34 3.93 6.62 -2.74
CA TRP A 34 4.43 6.44 -4.12
C TRP A 34 3.36 6.61 -5.21
N ARG A 35 2.09 6.60 -4.83
CA ARG A 35 0.94 6.67 -5.75
C ARG A 35 0.48 8.10 -6.03
N LEU A 36 0.81 9.04 -5.15
CA LEU A 36 0.43 10.45 -5.27
C LEU A 36 1.64 11.34 -5.54
N LYS A 37 1.39 12.51 -6.14
CA LYS A 37 2.36 13.62 -6.13
C LYS A 37 2.67 14.01 -4.69
N SER A 38 3.93 14.34 -4.39
CA SER A 38 4.36 14.67 -3.02
C SER A 38 3.54 15.79 -2.39
N SER A 39 3.20 16.84 -3.15
CA SER A 39 2.37 17.94 -2.66
C SER A 39 0.96 17.50 -2.26
N LEU A 40 0.32 16.64 -3.06
CA LEU A 40 -1.00 16.10 -2.75
C LEU A 40 -0.94 15.14 -1.56
N PHE A 41 0.07 14.27 -1.52
CA PHE A 41 0.29 13.33 -0.41
C PHE A 41 0.38 14.04 0.94
N GLU A 42 1.18 15.12 1.04
CA GLU A 42 1.33 15.87 2.29
C GLU A 42 0.05 16.64 2.62
N LYS A 43 -0.60 17.28 1.63
CA LYS A 43 -1.85 18.05 1.84
C LYS A 43 -2.97 17.21 2.46
N GLN A 44 -3.03 15.92 2.14
CA GLN A 44 -4.15 15.05 2.53
C GLN A 44 -3.75 13.91 3.49
N LYS A 45 -2.56 14.01 4.11
CA LYS A 45 -2.01 13.02 5.03
C LYS A 45 -3.01 12.60 6.11
N GLY A 46 -3.01 11.31 6.46
CA GLY A 46 -4.04 10.73 7.32
C GLY A 46 -5.31 10.38 6.55
N ASN A 47 -6.45 10.95 6.93
CA ASN A 47 -7.77 10.55 6.40
C ASN A 47 -7.93 10.75 4.89
N GLY A 48 -7.26 11.73 4.28
CA GLY A 48 -7.29 11.92 2.83
C GLY A 48 -6.60 10.79 2.09
N ASN A 49 -5.39 10.41 2.53
CA ASN A 49 -4.67 9.25 1.99
C ASN A 49 -5.43 7.94 2.24
N LYS A 50 -6.09 7.80 3.39
CA LYS A 50 -6.96 6.66 3.68
C LYS A 50 -8.10 6.54 2.66
N ARG A 51 -8.80 7.64 2.37
CA ARG A 51 -9.87 7.68 1.35
C ARG A 51 -9.33 7.38 -0.04
N ALA A 52 -8.16 7.92 -0.40
CA ALA A 52 -7.53 7.63 -1.69
C ALA A 52 -7.18 6.15 -1.84
N MET A 53 -6.66 5.51 -0.78
CA MET A 53 -6.39 4.08 -0.77
C MET A 53 -7.69 3.26 -0.89
N LYS A 54 -8.74 3.65 -0.17
CA LYS A 54 -10.05 3.00 -0.25
C LYS A 54 -10.65 3.06 -1.65
N HIS A 55 -10.49 4.20 -2.34
CA HIS A 55 -10.95 4.37 -3.72
C HIS A 55 -10.29 3.38 -4.68
N LEU A 56 -8.98 3.12 -4.54
CA LEU A 56 -8.28 2.10 -5.34
C LEU A 56 -8.86 0.70 -5.09
N VAL A 57 -9.17 0.38 -3.82
CA VAL A 57 -9.78 -0.90 -3.42
C VAL A 57 -11.19 -1.05 -4.00
N GLU A 58 -12.00 0.00 -3.96
CA GLU A 58 -13.36 0.04 -4.51
C GLU A 58 -13.35 -0.12 -6.04
N ASN A 59 -12.34 0.45 -6.72
CA ASN A 59 -12.10 0.27 -8.16
C ASN A 59 -11.49 -1.10 -8.52
N LYS A 60 -11.34 -2.01 -7.56
CA LYS A 60 -10.77 -3.36 -7.74
C LYS A 60 -9.34 -3.35 -8.29
N GLU A 61 -8.57 -2.31 -8.01
CA GLU A 61 -7.17 -2.27 -8.42
C GLU A 61 -6.34 -3.30 -7.63
N GLN A 62 -5.43 -3.98 -8.31
CA GLN A 62 -4.47 -4.88 -7.67
C GLN A 62 -3.34 -4.07 -7.04
N ILE A 63 -3.47 -3.78 -5.74
CA ILE A 63 -2.59 -2.84 -5.04
C ILE A 63 -1.73 -3.45 -3.94
N GLY A 64 -1.91 -4.74 -3.65
CA GLY A 64 -1.11 -5.49 -2.70
C GLY A 64 -1.85 -6.62 -1.99
N VAL A 65 -1.16 -7.22 -1.02
CA VAL A 65 -1.65 -8.34 -0.21
C VAL A 65 -1.54 -8.05 1.28
N VAL A 66 -2.50 -8.57 2.04
CA VAL A 66 -2.49 -8.60 3.50
C VAL A 66 -2.07 -10.01 3.94
N ALA A 67 -1.10 -10.08 4.85
CA ALA A 67 -0.66 -11.30 5.51
C ALA A 67 -1.43 -11.49 6.81
N TYR A 68 -1.76 -12.74 7.12
CA TYR A 68 -2.53 -13.13 8.30
C TYR A 68 -1.87 -14.26 9.08
N ASP A 69 -1.89 -14.16 10.41
CA ASP A 69 -1.72 -15.29 11.32
C ASP A 69 -3.10 -15.70 11.86
N GLY A 70 -3.60 -16.85 11.42
CA GLY A 70 -4.99 -17.24 11.61
C GLY A 70 -5.97 -16.22 10.98
N LYS A 71 -6.68 -15.48 11.83
CA LYS A 71 -7.62 -14.40 11.41
C LYS A 71 -7.04 -12.99 11.63
N THR A 72 -5.89 -12.88 12.28
CA THR A 72 -5.28 -11.60 12.62
C THR A 72 -4.48 -11.08 11.44
N PRO A 73 -4.72 -9.86 10.93
CA PRO A 73 -3.87 -9.26 9.91
C PRO A 73 -2.55 -8.80 10.57
N VAL A 74 -1.43 -9.26 10.02
CA VAL A 74 -0.09 -9.08 10.62
C VAL A 74 0.91 -8.37 9.71
N GLY A 75 0.61 -8.27 8.41
CA GLY A 75 1.52 -7.66 7.46
C GLY A 75 0.84 -7.16 6.19
N TRP A 76 1.53 -6.26 5.50
CA TRP A 76 1.11 -5.64 4.25
C TRP A 76 2.29 -5.56 3.30
N CYS A 77 2.03 -5.89 2.03
CA CYS A 77 2.97 -5.70 0.93
C CYS A 77 2.23 -5.05 -0.24
N SER A 78 2.64 -3.83 -0.61
CA SER A 78 2.11 -3.16 -1.79
C SER A 78 3.01 -3.36 -3.00
N PHE A 79 2.41 -3.87 -4.06
CA PHE A 79 3.04 -4.03 -5.35
C PHE A 79 2.01 -3.80 -6.45
N ALA A 80 2.48 -3.25 -7.57
CA ALA A 80 1.70 -2.97 -8.78
C ALA A 80 2.67 -2.79 -9.96
N PRO A 81 2.17 -2.79 -11.22
CA PRO A 81 2.94 -2.34 -12.36
C PRO A 81 3.56 -0.96 -12.08
N ARG A 82 4.80 -0.75 -12.51
CA ARG A 82 5.60 0.44 -12.19
C ARG A 82 4.87 1.75 -12.53
N GLU A 83 4.20 1.78 -13.66
CA GLU A 83 3.45 2.93 -14.19
C GLU A 83 2.29 3.37 -13.27
N LYS A 84 1.87 2.52 -12.33
CA LYS A 84 0.86 2.86 -11.29
C LYS A 84 1.44 3.71 -10.15
N TYR A 85 2.76 3.87 -10.08
CA TYR A 85 3.42 4.63 -9.04
C TYR A 85 3.95 5.96 -9.59
N LEU A 86 3.11 7.00 -9.50
CA LEU A 86 3.37 8.31 -10.09
C LEU A 86 4.75 8.90 -9.72
N ARG A 87 5.22 8.73 -8.47
CA ARG A 87 6.53 9.24 -8.06
C ARG A 87 7.69 8.40 -8.58
N LEU A 88 7.47 7.10 -8.76
CA LEU A 88 8.48 6.21 -9.32
C LEU A 88 8.63 6.49 -10.82
N GLU A 89 7.51 6.65 -11.51
CA GLU A 89 7.45 6.98 -12.93
C GLU A 89 8.15 8.31 -13.26
N ASN A 90 7.98 9.32 -12.40
CA ASN A 90 8.61 10.63 -12.58
C ASN A 90 10.00 10.76 -11.91
N SER A 91 10.59 9.67 -11.39
CA SER A 91 11.88 9.72 -10.70
C SER A 91 13.05 9.67 -11.69
N LYS A 92 13.93 10.66 -11.63
CA LYS A 92 15.21 10.68 -12.36
C LYS A 92 16.26 9.73 -11.76
N VAL A 93 16.20 9.47 -10.46
CA VAL A 93 17.19 8.62 -9.76
C VAL A 93 16.80 7.14 -9.84
N LEU A 94 15.50 6.86 -9.95
CA LEU A 94 14.96 5.50 -10.03
C LEU A 94 14.38 5.22 -11.42
N SER A 95 14.91 5.84 -12.47
CA SER A 95 14.41 5.67 -13.84
C SER A 95 14.50 4.20 -14.30
N PRO A 96 13.65 3.78 -15.26
CA PRO A 96 13.76 2.46 -15.85
C PRO A 96 15.18 2.23 -16.39
N VAL A 97 15.68 1.00 -16.24
CA VAL A 97 16.99 0.59 -16.78
C VAL A 97 16.89 0.09 -18.22
N ASP A 98 15.69 -0.31 -18.63
CA ASP A 98 15.31 -0.75 -19.97
C ASP A 98 13.80 -0.50 -20.19
N ASP A 99 13.30 -0.85 -21.37
CA ASP A 99 11.89 -0.67 -21.76
C ASP A 99 10.97 -1.83 -21.32
N LYS A 100 11.43 -2.74 -20.46
CA LYS A 100 10.61 -3.89 -20.04
C LYS A 100 9.57 -3.45 -19.00
N ALA A 101 8.34 -3.91 -19.18
CA ALA A 101 7.30 -3.75 -18.17
C ALA A 101 7.67 -4.52 -16.90
N VAL A 102 7.69 -3.82 -15.76
CA VAL A 102 8.06 -4.39 -14.45
C VAL A 102 7.03 -4.07 -13.38
N TRP A 103 6.97 -4.91 -12.37
CA TRP A 103 6.23 -4.65 -11.14
C TRP A 103 7.17 -4.10 -10.07
N SER A 104 6.68 -3.17 -9.27
CA SER A 104 7.46 -2.53 -8.21
C SER A 104 6.83 -2.82 -6.86
N ILE A 105 7.64 -3.24 -5.89
CA ILE A 105 7.23 -3.35 -4.50
C ILE A 105 7.66 -2.07 -3.77
N THR A 106 6.69 -1.32 -3.25
CA THR A 106 6.93 0.06 -2.77
C THR A 106 6.66 0.27 -1.28
N CYS A 107 6.03 -0.70 -0.62
CA CYS A 107 5.73 -0.63 0.81
C CYS A 107 5.65 -2.02 1.41
N PHE A 108 6.38 -2.21 2.52
CA PHE A 108 6.24 -3.33 3.44
C PHE A 108 5.91 -2.79 4.82
N PHE A 109 4.91 -3.36 5.48
CA PHE A 109 4.55 -3.00 6.84
C PHE A 109 4.23 -4.27 7.63
N MET A 110 4.78 -4.37 8.84
CA MET A 110 4.54 -5.46 9.78
C MET A 110 3.95 -4.91 11.06
N ALA A 111 2.96 -5.61 11.63
CA ALA A 111 2.46 -5.32 12.97
C ALA A 111 3.61 -5.38 13.99
N LYS A 112 3.55 -4.55 15.04
CA LYS A 112 4.68 -4.38 15.99
C LYS A 112 5.11 -5.70 16.63
N ASP A 113 4.15 -6.55 16.99
CA ASP A 113 4.38 -7.81 17.70
C ASP A 113 4.87 -8.94 16.77
N TYR A 114 5.04 -8.65 15.47
CA TYR A 114 5.48 -9.58 14.42
C TYR A 114 6.75 -9.09 13.71
N ARG A 115 7.56 -8.26 14.37
CA ARG A 115 8.86 -7.75 13.88
C ARG A 115 10.02 -8.35 14.64
#